data_AF-W1WRI8-F1
#
_entry.id   AF-W1WRI8-F1
#
_cell.length_a   1.000
_cell.length_b   1.000
_cell.length_c   1.000
_cell.angle_alpha   90.00
_cell.angle_beta   90.00
_cell.angle_gamma   90.00
#
_symmetry.space_group_name_H-M   'P 1'
#
loop_
_entity.id
_entity.type
_entity.pdbx_description
1 polymer ?
#
loop_
_entity_poly.entity_id
_entity_poly.type
_entity_poly.pdbx_seq_one_letter_code
_entity_poly.pdbx_strand_id
1 'polypeptide(L)' 'MLDAQTIATVKATIPLLVETGPKLTAHFYDRMFTHNPELKEIFNMSNQRNGDQREALFNAIAAYASNIENLPALLPAV' A
#
# COMPACT_ATOMS: atom_id res chain seq x y z
N MET A 1 11.30 11.70 12.99
CA MET A 1 11.73 10.65 12.04
C MET A 1 11.55 9.30 12.70
N LEU A 2 11.37 8.23 11.91
CA LEU A 2 11.38 6.86 12.43
C LEU A 2 12.74 6.58 13.09
N ASP A 3 12.73 5.83 14.19
CA ASP A 3 13.97 5.37 14.81
C ASP A 3 14.57 4.17 14.06
N ALA A 4 15.82 3.84 14.39
CA ALA A 4 16.54 2.74 13.74
C ALA A 4 15.84 1.38 13.94
N GLN A 5 15.20 1.18 15.10
CA GLN A 5 14.49 -0.05 15.41
C GLN A 5 13.24 -0.23 14.53
N THR A 6 12.51 0.86 14.29
CA THR A 6 11.33 0.87 13.43
C THR A 6 11.73 0.63 11.98
N ILE A 7 12.78 1.28 11.48
CA ILE A 7 13.31 1.05 10.13
C ILE A 7 13.74 -0.41 9.96
N ALA A 8 14.46 -0.98 10.93
CA ALA A 8 14.87 -2.38 10.91
C ALA A 8 13.66 -3.33 10.86
N THR A 9 12.61 -3.03 11.63
CA THR A 9 11.37 -3.80 11.64
C THR A 9 10.68 -3.75 10.27
N VAL A 10 10.53 -2.56 9.68
CA VAL A 10 9.95 -2.42 8.35
C VAL A 10 10.74 -3.24 7.34
N LYS A 11 12.08 -3.08 7.30
CA LYS A 11 12.97 -3.82 6.39
C LYS A 11 12.83 -5.33 6.51
N ALA A 12 12.75 -5.84 7.74
CA ALA A 12 12.58 -7.28 7.99
C ALA A 12 11.26 -7.84 7.45
N THR A 13 10.22 -7.01 7.35
CA THR A 13 8.88 -7.43 6.87
C THR A 13 8.67 -7.26 5.36
N ILE A 14 9.58 -6.58 4.64
CA ILE A 14 9.44 -6.31 3.20
C ILE A 14 9.25 -7.59 2.38
N PRO A 15 10.02 -8.69 2.57
CA PRO A 15 9.83 -9.88 1.75
C PRO A 15 8.42 -10.47 1.86
N LEU A 16 7.87 -10.51 3.08
CA LEU A 16 6.52 -10.99 3.34
C LEU A 16 5.46 -10.07 2.73
N LEU A 17 5.66 -8.76 2.84
CA LEU A 17 4.81 -7.76 2.18
C LEU A 17 4.78 -8.01 0.66
N VAL A 18 5.94 -8.14 0.02
CA VAL A 18 6.04 -8.34 -1.43
C VAL A 18 5.37 -9.65 -1.87
N GLU A 19 5.55 -10.72 -1.11
CA GLU A 19 4.94 -12.03 -1.38
C GLU A 19 3.41 -11.99 -1.34
N THR A 20 2.81 -11.14 -0.50
CA THR A 20 1.34 -11.00 -0.45
C THR A 20 0.75 -10.45 -1.76
N GLY A 21 1.51 -9.65 -2.50
CA GLY A 21 1.04 -8.97 -3.70
C GLY A 21 -0.19 -8.07 -3.45
N PRO A 22 -0.93 -7.70 -4.51
CA PRO A 22 -2.16 -6.90 -4.40
C PRO A 22 -3.29 -7.52 -3.55
N LYS A 23 -3.14 -8.76 -3.05
CA LYS A 23 -4.12 -9.37 -2.14
C LYS A 23 -4.21 -8.61 -0.82
N LEU A 24 -3.10 -8.02 -0.35
CA LEU A 24 -3.10 -7.20 0.85
C LEU A 24 -4.02 -6.00 0.71
N THR A 25 -3.89 -5.26 -0.39
CA THR A 25 -4.69 -4.07 -0.66
C THR A 25 -6.11 -4.41 -1.06
N ALA A 26 -6.33 -5.56 -1.70
CA ALA A 26 -7.68 -6.11 -1.89
C ALA A 26 -8.39 -6.30 -0.55
N HIS A 27 -7.74 -6.98 0.40
CA HIS A 27 -8.30 -7.19 1.74
C HIS A 27 -8.53 -5.86 2.49
N PHE A 28 -7.63 -4.89 2.33
CA PHE A 28 -7.81 -3.54 2.87
C PHE A 28 -9.10 -2.89 2.35
N TYR A 29 -9.31 -2.84 1.03
CA TYR A 29 -10.51 -2.22 0.47
C TYR A 29 -11.79 -2.97 0.84
N ASP A 30 -11.76 -4.32 0.84
CA ASP A 30 -12.91 -5.12 1.26
C ASP A 30 -13.29 -4.79 2.71
N ARG A 31 -12.31 -4.80 3.64
CA ARG A 31 -12.55 -4.47 5.04
C ARG A 31 -13.02 -3.02 5.20
N MET A 32 -12.39 -2.06 4.51
CA MET A 32 -12.71 -0.64 4.61
C MET A 32 -14.15 -0.37 4.19
N PHE A 33 -14.58 -0.89 3.03
CA PHE A 33 -15.92 -0.68 2.51
C PHE A 33 -17.01 -1.50 3.21
N THR A 34 -16.66 -2.61 3.89
CA THR A 34 -17.58 -3.33 4.77
C THR A 34 -17.89 -2.54 6.04
N HIS A 35 -16.87 -1.97 6.67
CA HIS A 35 -17.04 -1.28 7.97
C HIS A 35 -17.39 0.20 7.82
N ASN A 36 -17.06 0.81 6.67
CA ASN A 36 -17.29 2.23 6.37
C ASN A 36 -17.90 2.35 4.95
N PRO A 37 -19.16 1.94 4.76
CA PRO A 37 -19.80 1.95 3.46
C PRO A 37 -19.88 3.34 2.82
N GLU A 38 -19.91 4.40 3.62
CA GLU A 38 -19.95 5.80 3.19
C GLU A 38 -18.73 6.20 2.35
N LEU A 39 -17.60 5.51 2.52
CA LEU A 39 -16.41 5.76 1.71
C LEU A 39 -16.60 5.39 0.24
N LYS A 40 -17.60 4.57 -0.10
CA LYS A 40 -17.91 4.24 -1.52
C LYS A 40 -18.35 5.46 -2.32
N GLU A 41 -18.83 6.52 -1.66
CA GLU A 41 -19.20 7.78 -2.30
C GLU A 41 -17.98 8.69 -2.55
N ILE A 42 -16.86 8.42 -1.89
CA ILE A 42 -15.61 9.18 -2.01
C ILE A 42 -14.66 8.50 -3.00
N PHE A 43 -14.58 7.18 -2.96
CA PHE A 43 -13.68 6.41 -3.81
C PHE A 43 -14.30 6.13 -5.20
N ASN A 44 -13.47 6.16 -6.24
CA ASN A 44 -13.90 5.73 -7.57
C ASN A 44 -14.08 4.21 -7.61
N MET A 45 -15.33 3.76 -7.52
CA MET A 45 -15.68 2.33 -7.50
C MET A 45 -15.46 1.61 -8.84
N SER A 46 -15.36 2.32 -9.97
CA SER A 46 -15.00 1.71 -11.26
C SER A 46 -13.55 1.22 -11.25
N ASN A 47 -12.62 2.03 -10.73
CA ASN A 47 -11.21 1.64 -10.58
C ASN A 47 -11.03 0.52 -9.54
N GLN A 48 -11.92 0.43 -8.55
CA GLN A 48 -11.94 -0.67 -7.57
C GLN A 48 -12.36 -2.00 -8.20
N ARG A 49 -13.29 -1.99 -9.16
CA ARG A 49 -13.78 -3.19 -9.85
C ARG A 49 -12.78 -3.77 -10.84
N ASN A 50 -11.99 -2.91 -11.49
CA ASN A 50 -11.00 -3.35 -12.48
C ASN A 50 -9.71 -3.89 -11.84
N GLY A 51 -9.51 -3.74 -10.53
CA GLY A 51 -8.33 -4.23 -9.81
C GLY A 51 -7.14 -3.26 -9.82
N ASP A 52 -7.08 -2.34 -10.78
CA ASP A 52 -6.02 -1.34 -10.93
C ASP A 52 -5.73 -0.56 -9.64
N GLN A 53 -6.78 -0.20 -8.88
CA GLN A 53 -6.61 0.57 -7.65
C GLN A 53 -5.99 -0.23 -6.49
N ARG A 54 -6.21 -1.55 -6.46
CA ARG A 54 -5.60 -2.46 -5.47
C ARG A 54 -4.12 -2.61 -5.80
N GLU A 55 -3.80 -2.81 -7.06
CA GLU A 55 -2.42 -2.93 -7.55
C GLU A 55 -1.63 -1.63 -7.38
N ALA A 56 -2.20 -0.48 -7.76
CA ALA A 56 -1.56 0.82 -7.60
C ALA A 56 -1.20 1.11 -6.14
N LEU A 57 -2.12 0.88 -5.20
CA LEU A 57 -1.85 1.06 -3.78
C LEU A 57 -0.77 0.10 -3.28
N PHE A 58 -0.78 -1.16 -3.74
CA PHE A 58 0.23 -2.13 -3.34
C PHE A 58 1.63 -1.72 -3.82
N ASN A 59 1.72 -1.31 -5.09
CA ASN A 59 2.97 -0.86 -5.69
C ASN A 59 3.52 0.39 -4.96
N ALA A 60 2.66 1.32 -4.56
CA ALA A 60 3.07 2.47 -3.76
C ALA A 60 3.64 2.06 -2.38
N ILE A 61 3.00 1.13 -1.68
CA ILE A 61 3.47 0.62 -0.39
C ILE A 61 4.79 -0.14 -0.55
N ALA A 62 4.89 -1.02 -1.56
CA ALA A 62 6.10 -1.79 -1.84
C ALA A 62 7.28 -0.89 -2.24
N ALA A 63 7.03 0.15 -3.04
CA ALA A 63 8.03 1.14 -3.43
C ALA A 63 8.52 1.93 -2.21
N TYR A 64 7.61 2.40 -1.34
CA TYR A 64 7.99 3.06 -0.09
C TYR A 64 8.85 2.16 0.79
N ALA A 65 8.40 0.93 1.04
CA ALA A 65 9.10 0.00 1.91
C ALA A 65 10.51 -0.32 1.37
N SER A 66 10.63 -0.53 0.06
CA SER A 66 11.92 -0.82 -0.60
C SER A 66 12.87 0.39 -0.63
N ASN A 67 12.36 1.61 -0.49
CA ASN A 67 13.14 2.85 -0.51
C ASN A 67 13.14 3.58 0.84
N ILE A 68 12.82 2.91 1.95
CA ILE A 68 12.67 3.56 3.27
C ILE A 68 13.93 4.32 3.74
N GLU A 69 15.11 3.96 3.24
CA GLU A 69 16.40 4.64 3.51
C GLU A 69 16.78 5.68 2.43
N ASN A 70 16.04 5.75 1.33
CA ASN A 70 16.27 6.66 0.21
C ASN A 70 14.94 7.16 -0.39
N LEU A 71 14.09 7.77 0.44
CA LEU A 71 12.80 8.32 0.01
C LEU A 71 12.90 9.33 -1.16
N PRO A 72 13.97 10.14 -1.32
CA PRO A 72 14.12 10.99 -2.50
C PRO A 72 14.07 10.25 -3.84
N ALA A 73 14.42 8.96 -3.89
CA ALA A 73 14.29 8.13 -5.10
C ALA A 73 12.84 7.98 -5.59
N LEU A 74 11.85 8.24 -4.74
CA LEU A 74 10.43 8.13 -5.08
C LEU A 74 9.85 9.42 -5.67
N LEU A 75 10.54 10.57 -5.54
CA LEU A 75 10.05 11.87 -6.02
C LEU A 75 9.64 11.93 -7.50
N PRO A 76 10.31 11.22 -8.44
CA PRO A 76 9.90 11.24 -9.84
C PRO A 76 8.60 10.45 -10.13
N ALA A 77 8.14 9.64 -9.18
CA ALA A 77 6.99 8.73 -9.34
C ALA A 77 5.68 9.28 -8.76
N VAL A 78 5.71 10.48 -8.16
CA VAL A 78 4.56 11.18 -7.53
C VAL A 78 4.31 12.53 -8.16
#